data_AF-A0A933AQS3-F1
#
_entry.id   AF-A0A933AQS3-F1
#
_cell.length_a   1.000
_cell.length_b   1.000
_cell.length_c   1.000
_cell.angle_alpha   90.00
_cell.angle_beta   90.00
_cell.angle_gamma   90.00
#
_symmetry.space_group_name_H-M   'P 1'
#
loop_
_entity.id
_entity.type
_entity.pdbx_description
1 polymer ?
#
loop_
_entity_poly.entity_id
_entity_poly.type
_entity_poly.pdbx_seq_one_letter_code
_entity_poly.pdbx_strand_id
1 'polypeptide(L)'
;MRANRMADPKVSVVLLTHNGERFVAEAIESILTQTYRNLELIVVDDGSTDNTPAIIARFRDPRMRVLRQSNLWIGFAHNRGASMATGDYIASMSHDDISLPHRLATQIEAMQEQNLDICFAWAEVIDAEGRPKEHFLTDVFNQSGRNSEDILAKLQAGNFLLAPSSIRRRHCYYRFAWNVVLFGLQDYAFWLQVLRRHRAAVLEIPLVKYRVHDSNVSLTRFYNEYRQLEVQAARRLAEDPAFPRSCTTRATLARELLAVTRRLMEYPDGHFEAYIAANRAVNLDPTAPEAYESLAAVLTAMGHEEPAQIVRSIGQNVDKSLAYPLPILAPPPSLGEHDLLDDTSLVRWMAATAEPERNHLSALLAQTQRERDDLQTLLRQSQERRDHVQALLQQGQEERERLRAVLQDSQDDRDRLQSLLQQSREERDHLRTLLQESEEERTSLRTQALYSQEERDQLQAVLYRTEEERDALSAHLRAVANGKVMRLLNLLSSPFRIKA
;
A
#
# COMPACT_ATOMS: atom_id res chain seq x y z
N MET A 1 -50.92 11.89 24.86
CA MET A 1 -50.12 10.90 25.63
C MET A 1 -48.69 10.96 25.11
N ARG A 2 -47.77 11.61 25.83
CA ARG A 2 -46.35 11.66 25.45
C ARG A 2 -45.72 10.35 25.91
N ALA A 3 -45.37 9.48 24.97
CA ALA A 3 -44.60 8.28 25.27
C ALA A 3 -43.33 8.70 26.02
N ASN A 4 -42.99 7.90 27.02
CA ASN A 4 -41.84 8.05 27.89
C ASN A 4 -40.58 8.34 27.04
N ARG A 5 -40.03 9.57 27.07
CA ARG A 5 -38.73 9.92 26.48
C ARG A 5 -37.66 9.15 27.26
N MET A 6 -37.49 7.88 26.96
CA MET A 6 -36.48 7.04 27.59
C MET A 6 -35.11 7.53 27.12
N ALA A 7 -34.27 7.91 28.10
CA ALA A 7 -32.84 8.23 28.08
C ALA A 7 -32.24 8.60 26.72
N ASP A 8 -31.66 9.80 26.59
CA ASP A 8 -30.90 10.25 25.41
C ASP A 8 -29.81 9.22 25.05
N PRO A 9 -30.02 8.30 24.09
CA PRO A 9 -29.14 7.14 23.92
C PRO A 9 -27.80 7.52 23.31
N LYS A 10 -26.71 6.85 23.69
CA LYS A 10 -25.41 7.21 23.10
C LYS A 10 -25.33 6.72 21.65
N VAL A 11 -24.90 7.59 20.73
CA VAL A 11 -24.67 7.24 19.31
C VAL A 11 -23.17 7.13 19.04
N SER A 12 -22.71 5.98 18.57
CA SER A 12 -21.35 5.82 18.05
C SER A 12 -21.35 6.04 16.54
N VAL A 13 -20.71 7.11 16.08
CA VAL A 13 -20.49 7.34 14.65
C VAL A 13 -19.19 6.68 14.24
N VAL A 14 -19.24 5.77 13.27
CA VAL A 14 -18.08 5.11 12.70
C VAL A 14 -17.76 5.78 11.36
N LEU A 15 -16.69 6.56 11.31
CA LEU A 15 -16.22 7.27 10.13
C LEU A 15 -15.02 6.54 9.52
N LEU A 16 -15.14 6.15 8.27
CA LEU A 16 -14.10 5.38 7.56
C LEU A 16 -13.30 6.27 6.63
N THR A 17 -11.98 6.16 6.69
CA THR A 17 -11.08 6.95 5.85
C THR A 17 -9.89 6.14 5.33
N HIS A 18 -9.56 6.37 4.06
CA HIS A 18 -8.33 5.91 3.42
C HIS A 18 -7.99 6.92 2.33
N ASN A 19 -6.86 7.60 2.45
CA ASN A 19 -6.43 8.66 1.54
C ASN A 19 -7.50 9.75 1.31
N GLY A 20 -8.05 10.26 2.41
CA GLY A 20 -9.16 11.19 2.45
C GLY A 20 -8.77 12.65 2.68
N GLU A 21 -7.52 13.06 2.43
CA GLU A 21 -6.99 14.35 2.88
C GLU A 21 -7.81 15.56 2.41
N ARG A 22 -8.49 15.43 1.28
CA ARG A 22 -9.34 16.49 0.71
C ARG A 22 -10.62 16.74 1.48
N PHE A 23 -11.20 15.71 2.09
CA PHE A 23 -12.60 15.74 2.57
C PHE A 23 -12.76 15.38 4.04
N VAL A 24 -11.81 14.63 4.61
CA VAL A 24 -11.92 14.06 5.96
C VAL A 24 -12.16 15.12 7.05
N ALA A 25 -11.60 16.33 6.88
CA ALA A 25 -11.81 17.44 7.82
C ALA A 25 -13.29 17.86 7.88
N GLU A 26 -13.92 18.08 6.72
CA GLU A 26 -15.32 18.47 6.61
C GLU A 26 -16.24 17.36 7.14
N ALA A 27 -15.93 16.10 6.81
CA ALA A 27 -16.68 14.95 7.31
C ALA A 27 -16.64 14.86 8.85
N ILE A 28 -15.47 15.03 9.47
CA ILE A 28 -15.32 15.05 10.94
C ILE A 28 -16.09 16.22 11.55
N GLU A 29 -15.92 17.44 11.01
CA GLU A 29 -16.64 18.63 11.51
C GLU A 29 -18.16 18.44 11.46
N SER A 30 -18.67 17.84 10.40
CA SER A 30 -20.10 17.58 10.22
C SER A 30 -20.70 16.67 11.31
N ILE A 31 -19.89 15.78 11.89
CA ILE A 31 -20.30 14.92 13.00
C ILE A 31 -20.15 15.62 14.34
N LEU A 32 -19.01 16.28 14.58
CA LEU A 32 -18.76 16.94 15.87
C LEU A 32 -19.72 18.11 16.15
N THR A 33 -20.24 18.73 15.09
CA THR A 33 -21.19 19.85 15.15
C THR A 33 -22.67 19.42 15.14
N GLN A 34 -22.98 18.13 15.17
CA GLN A 34 -24.36 17.63 15.26
C GLN A 34 -25.10 18.26 16.45
N THR A 35 -26.38 18.54 16.24
CA THR A 35 -27.29 19.03 17.29
C THR A 35 -27.53 18.00 18.39
N TYR A 36 -27.45 16.71 18.04
CA TYR A 36 -27.45 15.60 18.98
C TYR A 36 -26.10 15.51 19.71
N ARG A 37 -26.08 15.62 21.04
CA ARG A 37 -24.83 15.78 21.81
C ARG A 37 -24.26 14.50 22.39
N ASN A 38 -25.11 13.53 22.73
CA ASN A 38 -24.66 12.26 23.31
C ASN A 38 -24.12 11.31 22.23
N LEU A 39 -22.96 11.67 21.68
CA LEU A 39 -22.29 10.89 20.65
C LEU A 39 -20.82 10.63 21.00
N GLU A 40 -20.26 9.60 20.38
CA GLU A 40 -18.84 9.43 20.18
C GLU A 40 -18.54 9.28 18.69
N LEU A 41 -17.37 9.75 18.26
CA LEU A 41 -16.89 9.61 16.89
C LEU A 41 -15.69 8.66 16.89
N ILE A 42 -15.78 7.59 16.12
CA ILE A 42 -14.72 6.61 15.92
C ILE A 42 -14.25 6.75 14.48
N VAL A 43 -13.11 7.41 14.29
CA VAL A 43 -12.45 7.55 12.99
C VAL A 43 -11.55 6.33 12.78
N VAL A 44 -11.77 5.58 11.71
CA VAL A 44 -10.93 4.45 11.32
C VAL A 44 -10.13 4.83 10.09
N ASP A 45 -8.84 5.10 10.29
CA ASP A 45 -7.85 5.32 9.24
C ASP A 45 -7.29 3.96 8.79
N ASP A 46 -7.74 3.52 7.61
CA ASP A 46 -7.39 2.25 7.00
C ASP A 46 -6.08 2.32 6.22
N GLY A 47 -5.03 2.82 6.88
CA GLY A 47 -3.68 2.85 6.34
C GLY A 47 -3.46 3.93 5.27
N SER A 48 -3.97 5.14 5.50
CA SER A 48 -3.70 6.28 4.63
C SER A 48 -2.21 6.58 4.53
N THR A 49 -1.77 6.90 3.32
CA THR A 49 -0.40 7.25 2.94
C THR A 49 -0.24 8.73 2.58
N ASP A 50 -1.35 9.47 2.49
CA ASP A 50 -1.41 10.91 2.25
C ASP A 50 -1.42 11.71 3.57
N ASN A 51 -1.82 13.00 3.52
CA ASN A 51 -1.85 13.87 4.70
C ASN A 51 -3.05 13.62 5.65
N THR A 52 -3.90 12.63 5.37
CA THR A 52 -5.09 12.28 6.18
C THR A 52 -4.77 12.15 7.68
N PRO A 53 -3.74 11.40 8.12
CA PRO A 53 -3.46 11.22 9.54
C PRO A 53 -3.12 12.54 10.25
N ALA A 54 -2.39 13.43 9.57
CA ALA A 54 -2.01 14.73 10.11
C ALA A 54 -3.22 15.66 10.24
N ILE A 55 -4.16 15.60 9.29
CA ILE A 55 -5.41 16.36 9.33
C ILE A 55 -6.28 15.89 10.50
N ILE A 56 -6.47 14.58 10.66
CA ILE A 56 -7.24 13.99 11.76
C ILE A 56 -6.63 14.40 13.12
N ALA A 57 -5.30 14.41 13.23
CA ALA A 57 -4.60 14.76 14.47
C ALA A 57 -4.83 16.22 14.94
N ARG A 58 -5.33 17.11 14.08
CA ARG A 58 -5.67 18.50 14.43
C ARG A 58 -6.95 18.61 15.26
N PHE A 59 -7.84 17.63 15.19
CA PHE A 59 -9.08 17.62 15.96
C PHE A 59 -8.81 17.19 17.42
N ARG A 60 -9.22 18.03 18.37
CA ARG A 60 -9.03 17.83 19.83
C ARG A 60 -10.36 17.68 20.57
N ASP A 61 -11.32 16.97 19.99
CA ASP A 61 -12.61 16.72 20.62
C ASP A 61 -12.54 15.46 21.51
N PRO A 62 -12.91 15.52 22.80
CA PRO A 62 -12.83 14.37 23.71
C PRO A 62 -13.80 13.23 23.34
N ARG A 63 -14.80 13.48 22.50
CA ARG A 63 -15.72 12.47 21.98
C ARG A 63 -15.12 11.69 20.81
N MET A 64 -14.01 12.15 20.25
CA MET A 64 -13.38 11.54 19.07
C MET A 64 -12.27 10.57 19.46
N ARG A 65 -12.29 9.38 18.85
CA ARG A 65 -11.26 8.35 18.94
C ARG A 65 -10.78 7.99 17.54
N VAL A 66 -9.47 7.79 17.40
CA VAL A 66 -8.86 7.45 16.11
C VAL A 66 -8.27 6.05 16.21
N LEU A 67 -8.65 5.18 15.28
CA LEU A 67 -8.12 3.84 15.11
C LEU A 67 -7.35 3.81 13.80
N ARG A 68 -6.05 3.52 13.86
CA ARG A 68 -5.23 3.34 12.66
C ARG A 68 -4.90 1.86 12.46
N GLN A 69 -4.88 1.41 11.22
CA GLN A 69 -4.45 0.07 10.79
C GLN A 69 -3.66 0.15 9.49
N SER A 70 -3.06 -0.97 9.08
CA SER A 70 -2.73 -1.23 7.69
C SER A 70 -4.02 -1.26 6.85
N ASN A 71 -3.93 -0.99 5.55
CA ASN A 71 -5.09 -1.07 4.65
C ASN A 71 -5.65 -2.51 4.62
N LEU A 72 -6.79 -2.70 5.28
CA LEU A 72 -7.54 -3.97 5.35
C LEU A 72 -8.85 -3.90 4.56
N TRP A 73 -9.08 -2.83 3.81
CA TRP A 73 -10.33 -2.53 3.12
C TRP A 73 -11.51 -2.15 4.02
N ILE A 74 -12.50 -1.52 3.40
CA ILE A 74 -13.63 -0.86 4.05
C ILE A 74 -14.44 -1.78 4.98
N GLY A 75 -14.60 -3.07 4.63
CA GLY A 75 -15.32 -4.04 5.46
C GLY A 75 -14.65 -4.27 6.81
N PHE A 76 -13.33 -4.45 6.83
CA PHE A 76 -12.57 -4.62 8.07
C PHE A 76 -12.52 -3.32 8.88
N ALA A 77 -12.25 -2.20 8.22
CA ALA A 77 -12.23 -0.89 8.87
C ALA A 77 -13.58 -0.58 9.56
N HIS A 78 -14.69 -0.81 8.85
CA HIS A 78 -16.03 -0.69 9.40
C HIS A 78 -16.24 -1.62 10.58
N ASN A 79 -15.85 -2.88 10.45
CA ASN A 79 -16.08 -3.85 11.50
C ASN A 79 -15.30 -3.57 12.77
N ARG A 80 -14.07 -3.10 12.64
CA ARG A 80 -13.26 -2.65 13.78
C ARG A 80 -13.82 -1.38 14.41
N GLY A 81 -14.25 -0.41 13.62
CA GLY A 81 -14.87 0.80 14.17
C GLY A 81 -16.13 0.48 14.98
N ALA A 82 -16.99 -0.38 14.42
CA ALA A 82 -18.22 -0.80 15.07
C ALA A 82 -18.02 -1.73 16.27
N SER A 83 -16.94 -2.52 16.34
CA SER A 83 -16.61 -3.31 17.54
C SER A 83 -16.15 -2.44 18.71
N MET A 84 -15.56 -1.28 18.41
CA MET A 84 -15.11 -0.30 19.41
C MET A 84 -16.20 0.67 19.87
N ALA A 85 -17.39 0.58 19.26
CA ALA A 85 -18.57 1.37 19.59
C ALA A 85 -19.15 0.98 20.96
N THR A 86 -19.42 1.99 21.78
CA THR A 86 -20.01 1.85 23.13
C THR A 86 -21.44 2.37 23.20
N GLY A 87 -21.93 3.03 22.15
CA GLY A 87 -23.28 3.57 22.06
C GLY A 87 -24.36 2.51 21.91
N ASP A 88 -25.59 2.89 22.20
CA ASP A 88 -26.78 2.06 21.97
C ASP A 88 -27.09 1.96 20.47
N TYR A 89 -26.65 2.96 19.70
CA TYR A 89 -26.79 3.06 18.26
C TYR A 89 -25.42 3.22 17.59
N ILE A 90 -25.31 2.68 16.38
CA ILE A 90 -24.15 2.83 15.50
C ILE A 90 -24.62 3.52 14.23
N ALA A 91 -24.04 4.68 13.93
CA ALA A 91 -24.22 5.39 12.68
C ALA A 91 -22.99 5.21 11.80
N SER A 92 -23.18 4.95 10.50
CA SER A 92 -22.06 4.84 9.56
C SER A 92 -21.79 6.20 8.91
N MET A 93 -20.53 6.48 8.59
CA MET A 93 -20.11 7.70 7.90
C MET A 93 -18.89 7.42 7.01
N SER A 94 -18.82 8.11 5.86
CA SER A 94 -17.65 8.11 4.99
C SER A 94 -16.88 9.42 5.12
N HIS A 95 -15.57 9.40 4.85
CA HIS A 95 -14.71 10.58 4.92
C HIS A 95 -14.94 11.62 3.83
N ASP A 96 -15.63 11.25 2.75
CA ASP A 96 -15.95 12.11 1.61
C ASP A 96 -17.36 12.75 1.69
N ASP A 97 -18.21 12.28 2.60
CA ASP A 97 -19.59 12.77 2.76
C ASP A 97 -19.75 13.78 3.91
N ILE A 98 -20.91 14.45 3.97
CA ILE A 98 -21.24 15.42 5.03
C ILE A 98 -22.54 15.02 5.73
N SER A 99 -22.53 14.94 7.05
CA SER A 99 -23.75 14.74 7.85
C SER A 99 -24.46 16.08 8.09
N LEU A 100 -25.74 16.18 7.76
CA LEU A 100 -26.49 17.42 8.03
C LEU A 100 -26.70 17.61 9.55
N PRO A 101 -26.72 18.86 10.08
CA PRO A 101 -26.64 19.13 11.53
C PRO A 101 -27.70 18.45 12.41
N HIS A 102 -28.85 18.12 11.83
CA HIS A 102 -29.99 17.50 12.53
C HIS A 102 -30.09 15.99 12.35
N ARG A 103 -29.21 15.37 11.55
CA ARG A 103 -29.29 13.94 11.17
C ARG A 103 -29.50 13.04 12.37
N LEU A 104 -28.57 13.05 13.33
CA LEU A 104 -28.61 12.08 14.43
C LEU A 104 -29.86 12.26 15.30
N ALA A 105 -30.24 13.51 15.60
CA ALA A 105 -31.44 13.80 16.39
C ALA A 105 -32.71 13.29 15.69
N THR A 106 -32.87 13.61 14.41
CA THR A 106 -34.03 13.22 13.62
C THR A 106 -34.14 11.71 13.43
N GLN A 107 -33.03 11.02 13.16
CA GLN A 107 -33.06 9.57 12.99
C GLN A 107 -33.31 8.85 14.32
N ILE A 108 -32.74 9.30 15.43
CA ILE A 108 -32.98 8.70 16.76
C ILE A 108 -34.43 8.88 17.19
N GLU A 109 -35.00 10.09 17.01
CA GLU A 109 -36.41 10.36 17.30
C GLU A 109 -37.32 9.41 16.50
N ALA A 110 -37.14 9.32 15.19
CA ALA A 110 -37.91 8.42 14.35
C ALA A 110 -37.76 6.94 14.76
N MET A 111 -36.54 6.50 15.08
CA MET A 111 -36.30 5.13 15.54
C MET A 111 -36.97 4.82 16.88
N GLN A 112 -37.04 5.78 17.80
CA GLN A 112 -37.72 5.60 19.08
C GLN A 112 -39.24 5.60 18.92
N GLU A 113 -39.78 6.56 18.17
CA GLU A 113 -41.22 6.72 17.94
C GLU A 113 -41.84 5.55 17.17
N GLN A 114 -41.17 5.12 16.10
CA GLN A 114 -41.65 4.02 15.25
C GLN A 114 -41.12 2.65 15.71
N ASN A 115 -40.37 2.62 16.82
CA ASN A 115 -39.74 1.42 17.36
C ASN A 115 -38.92 0.67 16.29
N LEU A 116 -38.06 1.40 15.59
CA LEU A 116 -37.17 0.83 14.57
C LEU A 116 -35.87 0.32 15.19
N ASP A 117 -35.29 -0.66 14.51
CA ASP A 117 -33.97 -1.21 14.78
C ASP A 117 -32.92 -0.61 13.86
N ILE A 118 -33.32 -0.20 12.65
CA ILE A 118 -32.47 0.42 11.63
C ILE A 118 -33.22 1.59 10.98
N CYS A 119 -32.51 2.65 10.65
CA CYS A 119 -33.05 3.80 9.95
C CYS A 119 -32.05 4.27 8.90
N PHE A 120 -32.56 4.58 7.71
CA PHE A 120 -31.82 5.23 6.63
C PHE A 120 -32.44 6.59 6.36
N ALA A 121 -31.76 7.42 5.59
CA ALA A 121 -32.30 8.69 5.13
C ALA A 121 -31.88 8.97 3.69
N TRP A 122 -32.64 9.85 3.03
CA TRP A 122 -32.30 10.40 1.73
C TRP A 122 -31.00 11.21 1.78
N ALA A 123 -30.49 11.52 0.59
CA ALA A 123 -29.26 12.27 0.42
C ALA A 123 -29.39 13.42 -0.58
N GLU A 124 -28.60 14.46 -0.35
CA GLU A 124 -28.30 15.50 -1.34
C GLU A 124 -27.03 15.09 -2.07
N VAL A 125 -27.03 15.03 -3.40
CA VAL A 125 -25.80 14.75 -4.16
C VAL A 125 -25.04 16.04 -4.38
N ILE A 126 -23.75 16.05 -4.02
CA ILE A 126 -22.84 17.18 -4.17
C ILE A 126 -21.62 16.80 -5.03
N ASP A 127 -20.99 17.80 -5.65
CA ASP A 127 -19.71 17.64 -6.35
C ASP A 127 -18.51 17.66 -5.38
N ALA A 128 -17.31 17.50 -5.95
CA ALA A 128 -16.07 17.53 -5.18
C ALA A 128 -15.85 18.85 -4.41
N GLU A 129 -16.44 19.96 -4.87
CA GLU A 129 -16.37 21.28 -4.26
C GLU A 129 -17.52 21.55 -3.25
N GLY A 130 -18.43 20.59 -3.06
CA GLY A 130 -19.54 20.68 -2.12
C GLY A 130 -20.78 21.40 -2.65
N ARG A 131 -20.84 21.67 -3.96
CA ARG A 131 -22.00 22.29 -4.62
C ARG A 131 -23.02 21.20 -5.00
N PRO A 132 -24.33 21.51 -4.99
CA PRO A 132 -25.34 20.58 -5.48
C PRO A 132 -25.03 20.10 -6.90
N LYS A 133 -25.19 18.80 -7.14
CA LYS A 133 -24.92 18.15 -8.42
C LYS A 133 -26.12 17.33 -8.86
N GLU A 134 -26.66 17.64 -10.04
CA GLU A 134 -27.63 16.75 -10.68
C GLU A 134 -26.93 15.44 -11.08
N HIS A 135 -27.43 14.33 -10.55
CA HIS A 135 -26.83 13.02 -10.74
C HIS A 135 -27.88 11.92 -10.57
N PHE A 136 -27.75 10.83 -11.32
CA PHE A 136 -28.70 9.70 -11.24
C PHE A 136 -28.79 9.08 -9.84
N LEU A 137 -27.75 9.27 -9.02
CA LEU A 137 -27.72 8.78 -7.63
C LEU A 137 -28.75 9.46 -6.73
N THR A 138 -29.23 10.66 -7.10
CA THR A 138 -30.34 11.31 -6.39
C THR A 138 -31.58 10.41 -6.43
N ASP A 139 -31.95 9.92 -7.62
CA ASP A 139 -33.10 9.02 -7.79
C ASP A 139 -32.84 7.64 -7.17
N VAL A 140 -31.58 7.20 -7.13
CA VAL A 140 -31.21 5.94 -6.46
C VAL A 140 -31.41 6.06 -4.95
N PHE A 141 -30.79 7.05 -4.29
CA PHE A 141 -30.78 7.15 -2.83
C PHE A 141 -32.08 7.72 -2.24
N ASN A 142 -32.90 8.40 -3.04
CA ASN A 142 -34.13 9.04 -2.57
C ASN A 142 -35.39 8.21 -2.89
N GLN A 143 -35.27 6.89 -2.88
CA GLN A 143 -36.42 6.00 -2.93
C GLN A 143 -37.04 5.85 -1.54
N SER A 144 -38.38 5.67 -1.49
CA SER A 144 -39.09 5.41 -0.26
C SER A 144 -38.74 4.03 0.31
N GLY A 145 -38.97 3.84 1.61
CA GLY A 145 -38.81 2.54 2.27
C GLY A 145 -39.62 2.50 3.55
N ARG A 146 -40.89 2.14 3.44
CA ARG A 146 -41.86 2.26 4.54
C ARG A 146 -41.58 1.33 5.71
N ASN A 147 -41.10 0.13 5.40
CA ASN A 147 -40.76 -0.90 6.37
C ASN A 147 -39.71 -1.85 5.76
N SER A 148 -39.23 -2.82 6.55
CA SER A 148 -38.20 -3.77 6.10
C SER A 148 -38.61 -4.60 4.88
N GLU A 149 -39.89 -4.97 4.75
CA GLU A 149 -40.40 -5.76 3.62
C GLU A 149 -40.37 -4.96 2.31
N ASP A 150 -40.82 -3.70 2.36
CA ASP A 150 -40.76 -2.76 1.23
C ASP A 150 -39.31 -2.52 0.79
N ILE A 151 -38.41 -2.30 1.75
CA ILE A 151 -36.97 -2.12 1.48
C ILE A 151 -36.39 -3.40 0.85
N LEU A 152 -36.65 -4.58 1.42
CA LEU A 152 -36.16 -5.86 0.89
C LEU A 152 -36.65 -6.14 -0.53
N ALA A 153 -37.92 -5.81 -0.83
CA ALA A 153 -38.47 -5.95 -2.17
C ALA A 153 -37.73 -5.06 -3.19
N LYS A 154 -37.46 -3.79 -2.83
CA LYS A 154 -36.72 -2.85 -3.67
C LYS A 154 -35.25 -3.22 -3.85
N LEU A 155 -34.61 -3.79 -2.82
CA LEU A 155 -33.24 -4.30 -2.89
C LEU A 155 -33.05 -5.43 -3.92
N GLN A 156 -34.11 -6.02 -4.45
CA GLN A 156 -34.05 -6.99 -5.55
C GLN A 156 -33.65 -6.33 -6.88
N ALA A 157 -33.97 -5.05 -7.08
CA ALA A 157 -33.59 -4.31 -8.29
C ALA A 157 -32.17 -3.72 -8.22
N GLY A 158 -31.64 -3.55 -7.00
CA GLY A 158 -30.29 -3.03 -6.76
C GLY A 158 -30.16 -2.40 -5.38
N ASN A 159 -28.93 -2.14 -4.95
CA ASN A 159 -28.71 -1.42 -3.70
C ASN A 159 -29.04 0.07 -3.88
N PHE A 160 -30.13 0.50 -3.25
CA PHE A 160 -30.56 1.90 -3.23
C PHE A 160 -30.32 2.56 -1.86
N LEU A 161 -29.85 1.79 -0.88
CA LEU A 161 -29.61 2.27 0.47
C LEU A 161 -28.21 2.89 0.55
N LEU A 162 -28.14 4.11 1.05
CA LEU A 162 -26.88 4.79 1.28
C LEU A 162 -26.31 4.38 2.65
N ALA A 163 -25.21 3.63 2.66
CA ALA A 163 -24.56 3.21 3.91
C ALA A 163 -24.21 4.41 4.83
N PRO A 164 -23.63 5.52 4.34
CA PRO A 164 -23.42 6.75 5.12
C PRO A 164 -24.67 7.37 5.76
N SER A 165 -25.90 7.07 5.30
CA SER A 165 -27.12 7.56 5.95
C SER A 165 -27.69 6.59 6.99
N SER A 166 -27.11 5.39 7.12
CA SER A 166 -27.61 4.39 8.06
C SER A 166 -27.31 4.73 9.52
N ILE A 167 -28.29 4.47 10.38
CA ILE A 167 -28.15 4.32 11.83
C ILE A 167 -28.88 3.04 12.25
N ARG A 168 -28.32 2.31 13.21
CA ARG A 168 -28.87 1.03 13.66
C ARG A 168 -28.62 0.82 15.14
N ARG A 169 -29.46 0.02 15.79
CA ARG A 169 -29.20 -0.46 17.14
C ARG A 169 -27.95 -1.32 17.13
N ARG A 170 -27.12 -1.17 18.17
CA ARG A 170 -25.85 -1.88 18.30
C ARG A 170 -26.00 -3.42 18.19
N HIS A 171 -27.08 -3.98 18.72
CA HIS A 171 -27.32 -5.43 18.66
C HIS A 171 -27.50 -5.96 17.22
N CYS A 172 -28.02 -5.14 16.28
CA CYS A 172 -28.14 -5.54 14.87
C CYS A 172 -26.77 -5.76 14.24
N TYR A 173 -25.78 -4.98 14.66
CA TYR A 173 -24.41 -5.08 14.17
C TYR A 173 -23.67 -6.29 14.76
N TYR A 174 -23.86 -6.61 16.06
CA TYR A 174 -23.16 -7.77 16.64
C TYR A 174 -23.64 -9.12 16.09
N ARG A 175 -24.86 -9.17 15.54
CA ARG A 175 -25.35 -10.38 14.88
C ARG A 175 -24.85 -10.53 13.45
N PHE A 176 -24.49 -9.42 12.78
CA PHE A 176 -24.11 -9.39 11.37
C PHE A 176 -22.93 -8.44 11.14
N ALA A 177 -21.80 -8.95 10.66
CA ALA A 177 -20.67 -8.09 10.27
C ALA A 177 -20.79 -7.71 8.79
N TRP A 178 -20.11 -6.62 8.39
CA TRP A 178 -19.89 -6.37 6.95
C TRP A 178 -19.02 -7.48 6.40
N ASN A 179 -19.43 -8.02 5.26
CA ASN A 179 -18.72 -9.13 4.67
C ASN A 179 -17.37 -8.64 4.13
N VAL A 180 -16.29 -9.08 4.75
CA VAL A 180 -14.94 -8.59 4.43
C VAL A 180 -14.36 -9.14 3.12
N VAL A 181 -14.99 -10.18 2.57
CA VAL A 181 -14.60 -10.80 1.28
C VAL A 181 -15.20 -10.05 0.12
N LEU A 182 -16.41 -9.50 0.29
CA LEU A 182 -17.07 -8.77 -0.78
C LEU A 182 -16.35 -7.44 -1.00
N PHE A 183 -16.21 -7.02 -2.25
CA PHE A 183 -15.74 -5.68 -2.57
C PHE A 183 -16.93 -4.86 -3.02
N GLY A 184 -17.22 -3.75 -2.34
CA GLY A 184 -18.24 -2.75 -2.70
C GLY A 184 -19.70 -3.22 -2.63
N LEU A 185 -19.96 -4.44 -2.18
CA LEU A 185 -21.28 -4.96 -1.82
C LEU A 185 -21.36 -5.42 -0.36
N GLN A 186 -20.39 -5.04 0.48
CA GLN A 186 -20.34 -5.47 1.88
C GLN A 186 -21.58 -5.00 2.65
N ASP A 187 -22.00 -3.77 2.39
CA ASP A 187 -23.17 -3.15 2.99
C ASP A 187 -24.47 -3.79 2.46
N TYR A 188 -24.57 -4.01 1.14
CA TYR A 188 -25.71 -4.68 0.50
C TYR A 188 -25.98 -6.06 1.10
N ALA A 189 -24.94 -6.88 1.26
CA ALA A 189 -25.06 -8.20 1.89
C ALA A 189 -25.48 -8.10 3.35
N PHE A 190 -24.99 -7.11 4.08
CA PHE A 190 -25.41 -6.84 5.44
C PHE A 190 -26.89 -6.42 5.49
N TRP A 191 -27.36 -5.51 4.62
CA TRP A 191 -28.74 -5.04 4.55
C TRP A 191 -29.72 -6.20 4.32
N LEU A 192 -29.43 -7.06 3.34
CA LEU A 192 -30.29 -8.21 3.03
C LEU A 192 -30.47 -9.14 4.23
N GLN A 193 -29.41 -9.38 5.01
CA GLN A 193 -29.44 -10.25 6.20
C GLN A 193 -30.19 -9.62 7.38
N VAL A 194 -29.87 -8.35 7.68
CA VAL A 194 -30.36 -7.67 8.88
C VAL A 194 -31.83 -7.27 8.73
N LEU A 195 -32.27 -6.83 7.54
CA LEU A 195 -33.63 -6.35 7.31
C LEU A 195 -34.69 -7.47 7.41
N ARG A 196 -34.30 -8.73 7.23
CA ARG A 196 -35.20 -9.89 7.43
C ARG A 196 -35.57 -10.13 8.89
N ARG A 197 -34.85 -9.52 9.83
CA ARG A 197 -34.96 -9.81 11.28
C ARG A 197 -35.23 -8.58 12.12
N HIS A 198 -35.08 -7.40 11.54
CA HIS A 198 -35.08 -6.12 12.24
C HIS A 198 -35.98 -5.14 11.51
N ARG A 199 -36.67 -4.30 12.28
CA ARG A 199 -37.57 -3.28 11.74
C ARG A 199 -36.76 -2.10 11.22
N ALA A 200 -37.01 -1.72 9.99
CA ALA A 200 -36.30 -0.63 9.35
C ALA A 200 -37.23 0.26 8.54
N ALA A 201 -36.85 1.53 8.41
CA ALA A 201 -37.50 2.48 7.51
C ALA A 201 -36.46 3.42 6.88
N VAL A 202 -36.85 4.04 5.77
CA VAL A 202 -36.13 5.15 5.13
C VAL A 202 -36.88 6.43 5.44
N LEU A 203 -36.21 7.40 6.04
CA LEU A 203 -36.75 8.74 6.20
C LEU A 203 -36.63 9.50 4.89
N GLU A 204 -37.77 9.97 4.39
CA GLU A 204 -37.90 10.70 3.12
C GLU A 204 -37.50 12.18 3.25
N ILE A 205 -36.38 12.42 3.93
CA ILE A 205 -35.78 13.72 4.16
C ILE A 205 -34.27 13.59 3.98
N PRO A 206 -33.62 14.51 3.24
CA PRO A 206 -32.18 14.47 3.11
C PRO A 206 -31.52 14.74 4.46
N LEU A 207 -30.65 13.84 4.90
CA LEU A 207 -29.87 13.99 6.15
C LEU A 207 -28.36 13.81 5.96
N VAL A 208 -27.92 13.50 4.75
CA VAL A 208 -26.52 13.35 4.36
C VAL A 208 -26.31 14.03 3.01
N LYS A 209 -25.18 14.70 2.82
CA LYS A 209 -24.71 15.11 1.50
C LYS A 209 -23.71 14.06 1.00
N TYR A 210 -24.06 13.39 -0.10
CA TYR A 210 -23.25 12.38 -0.74
C TYR A 210 -22.35 13.00 -1.81
N ARG A 211 -21.04 12.82 -1.70
CA ARG A 211 -20.08 13.49 -2.58
C ARG A 211 -19.68 12.63 -3.77
N VAL A 212 -19.81 13.21 -4.96
CA VAL A 212 -19.37 12.61 -6.22
C VAL A 212 -18.08 13.27 -6.73
N HIS A 213 -17.01 12.48 -6.84
CA HIS A 213 -15.68 12.82 -7.34
C HIS A 213 -15.02 11.62 -8.06
N ASP A 214 -13.94 11.87 -8.80
CA ASP A 214 -13.30 10.88 -9.68
C ASP A 214 -12.68 9.66 -8.97
N SER A 215 -12.62 9.68 -7.65
CA SER A 215 -12.03 8.62 -6.82
C SER A 215 -13.08 7.88 -5.99
N ASN A 216 -14.38 8.10 -6.23
CA ASN A 216 -15.40 7.31 -5.55
C ASN A 216 -15.24 5.84 -5.93
N VAL A 217 -15.04 5.01 -4.91
CA VAL A 217 -14.92 3.56 -5.04
C VAL A 217 -16.19 2.98 -5.70
N SER A 218 -17.38 3.47 -5.32
CA SER A 218 -18.69 3.03 -5.84
C SER A 218 -18.92 3.32 -7.33
N LEU A 219 -18.15 4.21 -7.95
CA LEU A 219 -18.30 4.63 -9.35
C LEU A 219 -17.17 4.12 -10.26
N THR A 220 -16.20 3.38 -9.71
CA THR A 220 -15.05 2.87 -10.47
C THR A 220 -15.41 1.62 -11.28
N ARG A 221 -15.03 1.58 -12.56
CA ARG A 221 -15.45 0.60 -13.59
C ARG A 221 -15.11 -0.88 -13.29
N PHE A 222 -14.11 -1.15 -12.44
CA PHE A 222 -13.67 -2.50 -12.03
C PHE A 222 -14.70 -3.28 -11.18
N TYR A 223 -15.77 -2.63 -10.73
CA TYR A 223 -16.81 -3.21 -9.87
C TYR A 223 -17.84 -4.11 -10.57
N ASN A 224 -17.86 -4.18 -11.91
CA ASN A 224 -18.98 -4.81 -12.63
C ASN A 224 -18.80 -6.31 -12.95
N GLU A 225 -17.58 -6.84 -12.98
CA GLU A 225 -17.35 -8.26 -13.33
C GLU A 225 -17.69 -9.23 -12.18
N TYR A 226 -17.53 -8.80 -10.92
CA TYR A 226 -17.79 -9.62 -9.72
C TYR A 226 -19.19 -9.44 -9.12
N ARG A 227 -19.90 -8.38 -9.54
CA ARG A 227 -21.14 -7.91 -8.90
C ARG A 227 -22.26 -8.95 -8.89
N GLN A 228 -22.38 -9.76 -9.94
CA GLN A 228 -23.50 -10.69 -10.06
C GLN A 228 -23.40 -11.87 -9.08
N LEU A 229 -22.22 -12.45 -8.91
CA LEU A 229 -21.99 -13.56 -7.98
C LEU A 229 -22.05 -13.08 -6.53
N GLU A 230 -21.49 -11.91 -6.24
CA GLU A 230 -21.60 -11.29 -4.92
C GLU A 230 -23.06 -10.94 -4.56
N VAL A 231 -23.86 -10.46 -5.51
CA VAL A 231 -25.31 -10.23 -5.32
C VAL A 231 -26.04 -11.55 -5.05
N GLN A 232 -25.75 -12.61 -5.81
CA GLN A 232 -26.37 -13.93 -5.59
C GLN A 232 -25.99 -14.50 -4.22
N ALA A 233 -24.72 -14.42 -3.85
CA ALA A 233 -24.22 -14.84 -2.54
C ALA A 233 -24.87 -14.04 -1.40
N ALA A 234 -24.93 -12.72 -1.52
CA ALA A 234 -25.57 -11.83 -0.57
C ALA A 234 -27.06 -12.19 -0.36
N ARG A 235 -27.77 -12.52 -1.44
CA ARG A 235 -29.18 -12.94 -1.39
C ARG A 235 -29.37 -14.27 -0.66
N ARG A 236 -28.60 -15.30 -1.00
CA ARG A 236 -28.71 -16.60 -0.33
C ARG A 236 -28.22 -16.55 1.13
N LEU A 237 -27.16 -15.80 1.43
CA LEU A 237 -26.69 -15.56 2.79
C LEU A 237 -27.81 -15.00 3.68
N ALA A 238 -28.64 -14.13 3.11
CA ALA A 238 -29.74 -13.51 3.83
C ALA A 238 -30.92 -14.44 4.11
N GLU A 239 -31.15 -15.44 3.27
CA GLU A 239 -32.25 -16.41 3.37
C GLU A 239 -31.95 -17.56 4.35
N ASP A 240 -30.73 -17.64 4.86
CA ASP A 240 -30.30 -18.75 5.67
C ASP A 240 -30.86 -18.69 7.12
N PRO A 241 -31.53 -19.76 7.58
CA PRO A 241 -32.09 -19.86 8.93
C PRO A 241 -31.06 -20.18 10.02
N ALA A 242 -29.82 -20.59 9.67
CA ALA A 242 -28.84 -21.19 10.57
C ALA A 242 -28.04 -20.20 11.43
N PHE A 243 -28.73 -19.29 12.13
CA PHE A 243 -28.12 -18.60 13.27
C PHE A 243 -28.80 -19.08 14.55
N PRO A 244 -28.30 -20.15 15.20
CA PRO A 244 -28.81 -20.57 16.49
C PRO A 244 -28.81 -19.39 17.45
N ARG A 245 -29.87 -19.26 18.25
CA ARG A 245 -30.00 -18.20 19.27
C ARG A 245 -29.00 -18.37 20.42
N SER A 246 -28.27 -19.48 20.44
CA SER A 246 -27.24 -19.84 21.41
C SER A 246 -26.08 -20.50 20.69
N CYS A 247 -24.95 -19.82 20.50
CA CYS A 247 -23.73 -20.46 20.03
C CYS A 247 -22.57 -20.20 20.99
N THR A 248 -22.07 -21.32 21.51
CA THR A 248 -20.67 -21.62 21.80
C THR A 248 -19.72 -20.94 20.80
N THR A 249 -18.65 -20.34 21.32
CA THR A 249 -17.55 -19.59 20.66
C THR A 249 -17.46 -19.59 19.11
N ARG A 250 -17.36 -18.38 18.51
CA ARG A 250 -17.24 -18.12 17.05
C ARG A 250 -16.28 -19.04 16.28
N ALA A 251 -15.11 -19.35 16.85
CA ALA A 251 -14.10 -20.22 16.24
C ALA A 251 -14.59 -21.67 16.07
N THR A 252 -15.45 -22.15 16.97
CA THR A 252 -16.09 -23.47 16.84
C THR A 252 -17.06 -23.48 15.66
N LEU A 253 -17.92 -22.46 15.58
CA LEU A 253 -18.85 -22.32 14.46
C LEU A 253 -18.13 -22.14 13.11
N ALA A 254 -17.02 -21.37 13.09
CA ALA A 254 -16.19 -21.23 11.90
C ALA A 254 -15.63 -22.58 11.45
N ARG A 255 -15.09 -23.40 12.38
CA ARG A 255 -14.58 -24.75 12.07
C ARG A 255 -15.68 -25.69 11.57
N GLU A 256 -16.87 -25.65 12.16
CA GLU A 256 -18.02 -26.42 11.69
C GLU A 256 -18.42 -26.03 10.26
N LEU A 257 -18.46 -24.72 9.96
CA LEU A 257 -18.73 -24.22 8.62
C LEU A 257 -17.66 -24.65 7.62
N LEU A 258 -16.38 -24.69 8.00
CA LEU A 258 -15.33 -25.21 7.12
C LEU A 258 -15.45 -26.71 6.87
N ALA A 259 -15.92 -27.48 7.86
CA ALA A 259 -16.22 -28.90 7.65
C ALA A 259 -17.40 -29.06 6.67
N VAL A 260 -18.44 -28.23 6.80
CA VAL A 260 -19.57 -28.17 5.85
C VAL A 260 -19.10 -27.79 4.45
N THR A 261 -18.25 -26.77 4.32
CA THR A 261 -17.62 -26.38 3.04
C THR A 261 -16.94 -27.56 2.38
N ARG A 262 -16.08 -28.28 3.10
CA ARG A 262 -15.35 -29.45 2.54
C ARG A 262 -16.32 -30.51 2.01
N ARG A 263 -17.36 -30.83 2.76
CA ARG A 263 -18.38 -31.81 2.33
C ARG A 263 -19.15 -31.34 1.10
N LEU A 264 -19.51 -30.06 1.03
CA LEU A 264 -20.25 -29.50 -0.09
C LEU A 264 -19.40 -29.41 -1.37
N MET A 265 -18.08 -29.26 -1.23
CA MET A 265 -17.12 -29.27 -2.34
C MET A 265 -16.96 -30.65 -3.00
N GLU A 266 -17.42 -31.74 -2.38
CA GLU A 266 -17.42 -33.08 -2.99
C GLU A 266 -18.50 -33.21 -4.08
N TYR A 267 -19.47 -32.30 -4.12
CA TYR A 267 -20.59 -32.32 -5.05
C TYR A 267 -20.52 -31.10 -5.99
N PRO A 268 -20.54 -31.29 -7.33
CA PRO A 268 -20.50 -30.19 -8.29
C PRO A 268 -21.60 -29.12 -8.06
N ASP A 269 -22.78 -29.57 -7.63
CA ASP A 269 -23.92 -28.68 -7.35
C ASP A 269 -23.82 -27.97 -6.00
N GLY A 270 -22.88 -28.37 -5.13
CA GLY A 270 -22.70 -27.84 -3.78
C GLY A 270 -21.69 -26.69 -3.66
N HIS A 271 -21.00 -26.33 -4.74
CA HIS A 271 -19.94 -25.31 -4.71
C HIS A 271 -20.45 -23.94 -4.24
N PHE A 272 -21.70 -23.59 -4.54
CA PHE A 272 -22.26 -22.31 -4.13
C PHE A 272 -22.55 -22.28 -2.62
N GLU A 273 -23.13 -23.35 -2.07
CA GLU A 273 -23.35 -23.51 -0.63
C GLU A 273 -22.01 -23.61 0.11
N ALA A 274 -21.01 -24.25 -0.52
CA ALA A 274 -19.66 -24.30 0.01
C ALA A 274 -19.04 -22.89 0.10
N TYR A 275 -19.33 -22.02 -0.87
CA TYR A 275 -18.86 -20.64 -0.90
C TYR A 275 -19.47 -19.86 0.26
N ILE A 276 -20.79 -19.99 0.47
CA ILE A 276 -21.50 -19.37 1.59
C ILE A 276 -20.88 -19.79 2.93
N ALA A 277 -20.67 -21.10 3.11
CA ALA A 277 -20.11 -21.64 4.35
C ALA A 277 -18.67 -21.16 4.58
N ALA A 278 -17.82 -21.17 3.55
CA ALA A 278 -16.42 -20.74 3.65
C ALA A 278 -16.31 -19.24 3.91
N ASN A 279 -17.13 -18.46 3.20
CA ASN A 279 -17.21 -17.02 3.36
C ASN A 279 -17.67 -16.65 4.79
N ARG A 280 -18.64 -17.37 5.35
CA ARG A 280 -19.05 -17.18 6.75
C ARG A 280 -17.98 -17.56 7.74
N ALA A 281 -17.24 -18.65 7.50
CA ALA A 281 -16.13 -19.04 8.36
C ALA A 281 -15.09 -17.92 8.45
N VAL A 282 -14.73 -17.29 7.32
CA VAL A 282 -13.83 -16.12 7.28
C VAL A 282 -14.39 -14.95 8.10
N ASN A 283 -15.70 -14.67 8.01
CA ASN A 283 -16.29 -13.57 8.79
C ASN A 283 -16.39 -13.87 10.29
N LEU A 284 -16.58 -15.14 10.66
CA LEU A 284 -16.67 -15.57 12.06
C LEU A 284 -15.30 -15.63 12.73
N ASP A 285 -14.30 -16.14 12.01
CA ASP A 285 -12.92 -16.24 12.43
C ASP A 285 -11.98 -15.79 11.31
N PRO A 286 -11.74 -14.47 11.19
CA PRO A 286 -10.84 -13.93 10.18
C PRO A 286 -9.36 -14.23 10.49
N THR A 287 -9.06 -14.95 11.58
CA THR A 287 -7.70 -15.33 11.95
C THR A 287 -7.31 -16.72 11.45
N ALA A 288 -8.30 -17.53 11.07
CA ALA A 288 -8.11 -18.90 10.63
C ALA A 288 -7.64 -18.94 9.18
N PRO A 289 -6.36 -19.26 8.89
CA PRO A 289 -5.85 -19.31 7.51
C PRO A 289 -6.60 -20.36 6.68
N GLU A 290 -7.05 -21.44 7.33
CA GLU A 290 -7.80 -22.50 6.66
C GLU A 290 -9.14 -22.00 6.09
N ALA A 291 -9.71 -20.94 6.66
CA ALA A 291 -10.93 -20.32 6.15
C ALA A 291 -10.71 -19.60 4.83
N TYR A 292 -9.60 -18.86 4.74
CA TYR A 292 -9.16 -18.18 3.53
C TYR A 292 -8.77 -19.19 2.44
N GLU A 293 -8.05 -20.25 2.80
CA GLU A 293 -7.68 -21.33 1.88
C GLU A 293 -8.92 -22.06 1.34
N SER A 294 -9.85 -22.41 2.22
CA SER A 294 -11.10 -23.07 1.81
C SER A 294 -11.94 -22.19 0.90
N LEU A 295 -12.06 -20.89 1.21
CA LEU A 295 -12.77 -19.94 0.36
C LEU A 295 -12.10 -19.78 -1.02
N ALA A 296 -10.77 -19.70 -1.07
CA ALA A 296 -10.04 -19.65 -2.33
C ALA A 296 -10.26 -20.91 -3.17
N ALA A 297 -10.25 -22.09 -2.54
CA ALA A 297 -10.51 -23.36 -3.21
C ALA A 297 -11.93 -23.44 -3.79
N VAL A 298 -12.93 -22.97 -3.05
CA VAL A 298 -14.31 -22.91 -3.53
C VAL A 298 -14.44 -21.99 -4.74
N LEU A 299 -13.87 -20.79 -4.66
CA LEU A 299 -13.86 -19.84 -5.77
C LEU A 299 -13.16 -20.44 -7.01
N THR A 300 -12.05 -21.17 -6.84
CA THR A 300 -11.42 -21.88 -7.96
C THR A 300 -12.37 -22.90 -8.58
N ALA A 301 -13.08 -23.70 -7.77
CA ALA A 301 -14.03 -24.70 -8.26
C ALA A 301 -15.26 -24.09 -8.95
N MET A 302 -15.61 -22.84 -8.61
CA MET A 302 -16.64 -22.06 -9.30
C MET A 302 -16.15 -21.41 -10.60
N GLY A 303 -14.91 -21.66 -11.02
CA GLY A 303 -14.35 -21.21 -12.31
C GLY A 303 -13.74 -19.81 -12.29
N HIS A 304 -13.35 -19.30 -11.12
CA HIS A 304 -12.77 -17.96 -10.99
C HIS A 304 -11.28 -17.92 -11.36
N GLU A 305 -10.87 -16.86 -12.03
CA GLU A 305 -9.47 -16.53 -12.30
C GLU A 305 -8.82 -15.88 -11.06
N GLU A 306 -7.66 -16.40 -10.64
CA GLU A 306 -6.81 -15.92 -9.53
C GLU A 306 -7.45 -15.70 -8.12
N PRO A 307 -8.45 -16.48 -7.65
CA PRO A 307 -9.09 -16.25 -6.35
C PRO A 307 -8.14 -16.40 -5.15
N ALA A 308 -7.10 -17.21 -5.30
CA ALA A 308 -6.08 -17.38 -4.28
C ALA A 308 -5.22 -16.13 -4.04
N GLN A 309 -5.13 -15.19 -5.00
CA GLN A 309 -4.42 -13.93 -4.78
C GLN A 309 -5.28 -12.93 -4.01
N ILE A 310 -6.56 -12.79 -4.41
CA ILE A 310 -7.54 -11.93 -3.74
C ILE A 310 -7.65 -12.31 -2.27
N VAL A 311 -7.92 -13.58 -1.99
CA VAL A 311 -8.16 -14.07 -0.63
C VAL A 311 -6.87 -14.05 0.22
N ARG A 312 -5.69 -14.32 -0.38
CA ARG A 312 -4.40 -14.16 0.32
C ARG A 312 -4.07 -12.71 0.66
N SER A 313 -4.36 -11.76 -0.24
CA SER A 313 -4.12 -10.35 0.04
C SER A 313 -4.94 -9.85 1.23
N ILE A 314 -6.16 -10.37 1.40
CA ILE A 314 -7.02 -10.09 2.54
C ILE A 314 -6.46 -10.76 3.80
N GLY A 315 -6.15 -12.07 3.76
CA GLY A 315 -5.65 -12.83 4.92
C GLY A 315 -4.30 -12.33 5.46
N GLN A 316 -3.33 -12.02 4.59
CA GLN A 316 -2.00 -11.50 4.98
C GLN A 316 -2.06 -10.15 5.69
N ASN A 317 -3.12 -9.38 5.44
CA ASN A 317 -3.35 -8.08 6.04
C ASN A 317 -4.03 -8.22 7.42
N VAL A 318 -4.84 -9.26 7.63
CA VAL A 318 -5.45 -9.54 8.95
C VAL A 318 -4.41 -9.93 10.00
N ASP A 319 -3.45 -10.79 9.64
CA ASP A 319 -2.34 -11.23 10.51
C ASP A 319 -1.54 -10.06 11.12
N LYS A 320 -1.50 -8.90 10.46
CA LYS A 320 -0.77 -7.71 10.91
C LYS A 320 -1.54 -6.83 11.91
N SER A 321 -2.83 -7.10 12.14
CA SER A 321 -3.74 -6.20 12.88
C SER A 321 -4.33 -6.79 14.17
N LEU A 322 -4.02 -8.05 14.50
CA LEU A 322 -4.74 -8.88 15.47
C LEU A 322 -4.54 -8.59 16.97
N ALA A 323 -4.29 -7.33 17.34
CA ALA A 323 -4.37 -6.88 18.73
C ALA A 323 -5.82 -6.66 19.23
N TYR A 324 -6.86 -6.96 18.43
CA TYR A 324 -8.25 -6.63 18.76
C TYR A 324 -9.18 -7.83 18.62
N PRO A 325 -9.52 -8.53 19.72
CA PRO A 325 -10.54 -9.57 19.69
C PRO A 325 -11.89 -8.95 19.31
N LEU A 326 -12.64 -9.58 18.41
CA LEU A 326 -14.06 -9.33 18.26
C LEU A 326 -14.73 -9.70 19.60
N PRO A 327 -15.34 -8.76 20.34
CA PRO A 327 -15.78 -9.05 21.69
C PRO A 327 -16.93 -10.07 21.70
N ILE A 328 -16.75 -11.13 22.47
CA ILE A 328 -17.82 -11.99 22.97
C ILE A 328 -18.53 -11.19 24.05
N LEU A 329 -19.76 -10.75 23.81
CA LEU A 329 -20.64 -10.28 24.87
C LEU A 329 -21.68 -11.36 25.17
N ALA A 330 -21.73 -11.75 26.44
CA ALA A 330 -22.83 -12.53 26.99
C ALA A 330 -24.16 -11.81 26.72
N PRO A 331 -25.27 -12.56 26.55
CA PRO A 331 -26.59 -11.96 26.35
C PRO A 331 -26.93 -10.98 27.49
N PRO A 332 -27.67 -9.90 27.20
CA PRO A 332 -28.05 -8.93 28.23
C PRO A 332 -28.87 -9.62 29.34
N PRO A 333 -28.72 -9.21 30.61
CA PRO A 333 -29.55 -9.75 31.68
C PRO A 333 -30.99 -9.22 31.55
N SER A 334 -31.95 -10.12 31.80
CA SER A 334 -33.40 -9.95 31.94
C SER A 334 -34.26 -9.86 30.68
N LEU A 335 -34.91 -11.00 30.38
CA LEU A 335 -36.31 -11.09 29.98
C LEU A 335 -36.86 -12.38 30.65
N GLY A 336 -37.97 -12.23 31.37
CA GLY A 336 -38.39 -13.09 32.47
C GLY A 336 -38.57 -14.58 32.16
N GLU A 337 -38.18 -15.38 33.15
CA GLU A 337 -38.55 -16.79 33.28
C GLU A 337 -40.07 -16.95 33.34
N HIS A 338 -40.63 -17.78 32.47
CA HIS A 338 -41.83 -18.54 32.79
C HIS A 338 -41.78 -19.91 32.12
N ASP A 339 -42.14 -20.91 32.94
CA ASP A 339 -42.44 -22.32 32.67
C ASP A 339 -41.27 -23.29 32.48
N LEU A 340 -40.74 -23.78 33.61
CA LEU A 340 -40.01 -25.04 33.70
C LEU A 340 -40.97 -26.17 34.15
N LEU A 341 -41.00 -27.23 33.34
CA LEU A 341 -41.71 -28.48 33.56
C LEU A 341 -40.96 -29.41 34.54
N ASP A 342 -41.77 -30.23 35.22
CA ASP A 342 -41.53 -31.15 36.34
C ASP A 342 -40.32 -32.11 36.25
N ASP A 343 -39.55 -32.15 37.36
CA ASP A 343 -38.25 -32.84 37.58
C ASP A 343 -38.31 -34.38 37.46
N THR A 344 -39.50 -34.97 37.53
CA THR A 344 -39.66 -36.44 37.46
C THR A 344 -39.40 -37.04 36.07
N SER A 345 -39.41 -36.20 35.03
CA SER A 345 -39.20 -36.60 33.62
C SER A 345 -37.71 -36.72 33.26
N LEU A 346 -36.86 -35.87 33.86
CA LEU A 346 -35.44 -35.77 33.55
C LEU A 346 -34.67 -37.01 34.00
N VAL A 347 -35.01 -37.53 35.19
CA VAL A 347 -34.31 -38.67 35.82
C VAL A 347 -34.59 -39.98 35.06
N ARG A 348 -35.78 -40.14 34.47
CA ARG A 348 -36.11 -41.31 33.64
C ARG A 348 -35.44 -41.28 32.27
N TRP A 349 -35.17 -40.10 31.72
CA TRP A 349 -34.44 -39.95 30.46
C TRP A 349 -32.94 -40.23 30.64
N MET A 350 -32.32 -39.69 31.69
CA MET A 350 -30.88 -39.86 31.98
C MET A 350 -30.47 -41.32 32.25
N ALA A 351 -31.38 -42.15 32.78
CA ALA A 351 -31.10 -43.56 33.05
C ALA A 351 -31.13 -44.45 31.78
N ALA A 352 -31.73 -43.99 30.68
CA ALA A 352 -31.89 -44.75 29.44
C ALA A 352 -30.82 -44.46 28.38
N THR A 353 -30.08 -43.34 28.50
CA THR A 353 -29.08 -42.88 27.50
C THR A 353 -27.61 -43.13 27.89
N ALA A 354 -27.35 -43.67 29.08
CA ALA A 354 -26.02 -43.63 29.70
C ALA A 354 -24.93 -44.51 29.07
N GLU A 355 -25.24 -45.47 28.19
CA GLU A 355 -24.24 -46.41 27.65
C GLU A 355 -23.77 -46.05 26.21
N PRO A 356 -24.66 -45.68 25.28
CA PRO A 356 -24.24 -45.20 23.95
C PRO A 356 -23.50 -43.86 24.02
N GLU A 357 -23.93 -42.94 24.90
CA GLU A 357 -23.27 -41.64 25.07
C GLU A 357 -21.88 -41.78 25.69
N ARG A 358 -21.68 -42.72 26.63
CA ARG A 358 -20.35 -43.00 27.21
C ARG A 358 -19.38 -43.55 26.17
N ASN A 359 -19.86 -44.45 25.31
CA ASN A 359 -19.06 -45.01 24.22
C ASN A 359 -18.74 -43.96 23.17
N HIS A 360 -19.70 -43.09 22.85
CA HIS A 360 -19.50 -41.96 21.94
C HIS A 360 -18.49 -40.95 22.48
N LEU A 361 -18.60 -40.57 23.76
CA LEU A 361 -17.66 -39.67 24.43
C LEU A 361 -16.25 -40.26 24.56
N SER A 362 -16.14 -41.57 24.79
CA SER A 362 -14.85 -42.26 24.84
C SER A 362 -14.20 -42.32 23.46
N ALA A 363 -14.98 -42.53 22.39
CA ALA A 363 -14.50 -42.48 21.01
C ALA A 363 -14.06 -41.06 20.62
N LEU A 364 -14.82 -40.03 21.03
CA LEU A 364 -14.46 -38.63 20.84
C LEU A 364 -13.16 -38.27 21.58
N LEU A 365 -13.00 -38.73 22.83
CA LEU A 365 -11.78 -38.49 23.60
C LEU A 365 -10.55 -39.13 22.93
N ALA A 366 -10.68 -40.36 22.43
CA ALA A 366 -9.61 -41.03 21.69
C ALA A 366 -9.28 -40.34 20.36
N GLN A 367 -10.29 -39.78 19.69
CA GLN A 367 -10.09 -38.98 18.48
C GLN A 367 -9.35 -37.67 18.80
N THR A 368 -9.79 -36.93 19.82
CA THR A 368 -9.14 -35.68 20.23
C THR A 368 -7.71 -35.90 20.70
N GLN A 369 -7.40 -37.05 21.31
CA GLN A 369 -6.03 -37.42 21.68
C GLN A 369 -5.15 -37.64 20.44
N ARG A 370 -5.64 -38.36 19.42
CA ARG A 370 -4.92 -38.53 18.14
C ARG A 370 -4.67 -37.19 17.43
N GLU A 371 -5.69 -36.34 17.36
CA GLU A 371 -5.57 -35.01 16.76
C GLU A 371 -4.54 -34.14 17.50
N ARG A 372 -4.46 -34.25 18.83
CA ARG A 372 -3.45 -33.56 19.63
C ARG A 372 -2.04 -34.05 19.32
N ASP A 373 -1.84 -35.36 19.17
CA ASP A 373 -0.53 -35.94 18.88
C ASP A 373 -0.05 -35.59 17.44
N ASP A 374 -0.99 -35.55 16.49
CA ASP A 374 -0.74 -35.08 15.11
C ASP A 374 -0.33 -33.60 15.11
N LEU A 375 -1.04 -32.75 15.87
CA LEU A 375 -0.70 -31.33 16.02
C LEU A 375 0.66 -31.12 16.68
N GLN A 376 1.04 -31.92 17.68
CA GLN A 376 2.36 -31.86 18.28
C GLN A 376 3.47 -32.26 17.29
N THR A 377 3.20 -33.23 16.43
CA THR A 377 4.12 -33.64 15.37
C THR A 377 4.30 -32.53 14.33
N LEU A 378 3.20 -31.90 13.89
CA LEU A 378 3.24 -30.76 12.97
C LEU A 378 3.95 -29.54 13.57
N LEU A 379 3.75 -29.29 14.87
CA LEU A 379 4.43 -28.21 15.58
C LEU A 379 5.95 -28.42 15.59
N ARG A 380 6.42 -29.66 15.84
CA ARG A 380 7.84 -30.00 15.78
C ARG A 380 8.42 -29.79 14.38
N GLN A 381 7.72 -30.26 13.34
CA GLN A 381 8.13 -30.05 11.95
C GLN A 381 8.17 -28.56 11.56
N SER A 382 7.24 -27.75 12.09
CA SER A 382 7.22 -26.29 11.88
C SER A 382 8.41 -25.60 12.57
N GLN A 383 8.81 -26.07 13.74
CA GLN A 383 9.99 -25.57 14.45
C GLN A 383 11.28 -25.92 13.68
N GLU A 384 11.43 -27.18 13.25
CA GLU A 384 12.58 -27.61 12.43
C GLU A 384 12.70 -26.81 11.12
N ARG A 385 11.58 -26.52 10.44
CA ARG A 385 11.56 -25.67 9.24
C ARG A 385 11.95 -24.22 9.54
N ARG A 386 11.50 -23.67 10.68
CA ARG A 386 11.87 -22.31 11.11
C ARG A 386 13.36 -22.21 11.40
N ASP A 387 13.91 -23.17 12.12
CA ASP A 387 15.35 -23.22 12.44
C ASP A 387 16.18 -23.33 11.15
N HIS A 388 15.73 -24.13 10.16
CA HIS A 388 16.38 -24.23 8.86
C HIS A 388 16.35 -22.90 8.07
N VAL A 389 15.21 -22.20 8.02
CA VAL A 389 15.09 -20.89 7.37
C VAL A 389 15.96 -19.85 8.07
N GLN A 390 16.02 -19.87 9.40
CA GLN A 390 16.85 -18.96 10.18
C GLN A 390 18.34 -19.18 9.91
N ALA A 391 18.79 -20.43 9.76
CA ALA A 391 20.15 -20.76 9.36
C ALA A 391 20.49 -20.25 7.95
N LEU A 392 19.57 -20.39 6.98
CA LEU A 392 19.75 -19.86 5.63
C LEU A 392 19.81 -18.32 5.61
N LEU A 393 19.02 -17.65 6.43
CA LEU A 393 19.06 -16.19 6.56
C LEU A 393 20.39 -15.71 7.13
N GLN A 394 20.93 -16.41 8.13
CA GLN A 394 22.24 -16.10 8.71
C GLN A 394 23.36 -16.30 7.68
N GLN A 395 23.32 -17.40 6.92
CA GLN A 395 24.27 -17.63 5.82
C GLN A 395 24.21 -16.52 4.75
N GLY A 396 22.99 -16.10 4.38
CA GLY A 396 22.80 -14.99 3.44
C GLY A 396 23.27 -13.63 3.96
N GLN A 397 23.23 -13.39 5.27
CA GLN A 397 23.77 -12.19 5.91
C GLN A 397 25.30 -12.19 5.86
N GLU A 398 25.96 -13.30 6.22
CA GLU A 398 27.42 -13.43 6.15
C GLU A 398 27.95 -13.24 4.73
N GLU A 399 27.26 -13.78 3.73
CA GLU A 399 27.64 -13.64 2.32
C GLU A 399 27.48 -12.19 1.83
N ARG A 400 26.44 -11.47 2.27
CA ARG A 400 26.27 -10.04 1.99
C ARG A 400 27.37 -9.19 2.61
N GLU A 401 27.82 -9.51 3.81
CA GLU A 401 28.93 -8.80 4.46
C GLU A 401 30.25 -9.03 3.73
N ARG A 402 30.53 -10.26 3.29
CA ARG A 402 31.69 -10.57 2.43
C ARG A 402 31.65 -9.78 1.12
N LEU A 403 30.50 -9.75 0.45
CA LEU A 403 30.34 -8.99 -0.80
C LEU A 403 30.51 -7.48 -0.58
N ARG A 404 30.02 -6.93 0.53
CA ARG A 404 30.26 -5.52 0.89
C ARG A 404 31.73 -5.22 1.08
N ALA A 405 32.48 -6.09 1.77
CA ALA A 405 33.92 -5.93 1.95
C ALA A 405 34.67 -5.92 0.61
N VAL A 406 34.34 -6.83 -0.31
CA VAL A 406 34.91 -6.85 -1.67
C VAL A 406 34.57 -5.58 -2.45
N LEU A 407 33.33 -5.08 -2.31
CA LEU A 407 32.90 -3.86 -3.01
C LEU A 407 33.63 -2.63 -2.49
N GLN A 408 33.93 -2.59 -1.20
CA GLN A 408 34.68 -1.51 -0.56
C GLN A 408 36.16 -1.53 -0.94
N ASP A 409 36.79 -2.70 -0.97
CA ASP A 409 38.16 -2.88 -1.47
C ASP A 409 38.31 -2.41 -2.92
N SER A 410 37.31 -2.73 -3.77
CA SER A 410 37.26 -2.25 -5.16
C SER A 410 37.06 -0.73 -5.28
N GLN A 411 36.36 -0.10 -4.32
CA GLN A 411 36.22 1.36 -4.27
C GLN A 411 37.55 2.01 -3.86
N ASP A 412 38.21 1.48 -2.84
CA ASP A 412 39.51 1.97 -2.38
C ASP A 412 40.58 1.87 -3.48
N ASP A 413 40.59 0.77 -4.25
CA ASP A 413 41.46 0.60 -5.42
C ASP A 413 41.18 1.62 -6.53
N ARG A 414 39.89 1.92 -6.78
CA ARG A 414 39.50 2.94 -7.78
C ARG A 414 39.99 4.33 -7.34
N ASP A 415 39.84 4.67 -6.07
CA ASP A 415 40.27 5.96 -5.52
C ASP A 415 41.80 6.09 -5.58
N ARG A 416 42.53 5.01 -5.28
CA ARG A 416 43.99 4.96 -5.41
C ARG A 416 44.45 5.16 -6.85
N LEU A 417 43.78 4.52 -7.82
CA LEU A 417 44.06 4.70 -9.24
C LEU A 417 43.76 6.13 -9.72
N GLN A 418 42.69 6.76 -9.23
CA GLN A 418 42.41 8.16 -9.52
C GLN A 418 43.49 9.10 -8.99
N SER A 419 43.97 8.86 -7.76
CA SER A 419 45.08 9.63 -7.19
C SER A 419 46.37 9.49 -8.01
N LEU A 420 46.71 8.27 -8.45
CA LEU A 420 47.89 8.03 -9.30
C LEU A 420 47.74 8.69 -10.67
N LEU A 421 46.54 8.66 -11.26
CA LEU A 421 46.26 9.32 -12.53
C LEU A 421 46.41 10.83 -12.42
N GLN A 422 45.96 11.41 -11.30
CA GLN A 422 46.10 12.83 -11.01
C GLN A 422 47.58 13.23 -10.86
N GLN A 423 48.36 12.47 -10.09
CA GLN A 423 49.79 12.69 -9.95
C GLN A 423 50.51 12.60 -11.32
N SER A 424 50.18 11.60 -12.13
CA SER A 424 50.77 11.46 -13.48
C SER A 424 50.41 12.62 -14.42
N ARG A 425 49.22 13.22 -14.27
CA ARG A 425 48.83 14.42 -15.02
C ARG A 425 49.66 15.63 -14.59
N GLU A 426 49.82 15.83 -13.28
CA GLU A 426 50.63 16.91 -12.72
C GLU A 426 52.10 16.80 -13.14
N GLU A 427 52.67 15.59 -13.10
CA GLU A 427 54.02 15.32 -13.61
C GLU A 427 54.16 15.61 -15.11
N ARG A 428 53.16 15.24 -15.91
CA ARG A 428 53.14 15.53 -17.36
C ARG A 428 53.06 17.02 -17.65
N ASP A 429 52.25 17.75 -16.90
CA ASP A 429 52.11 19.20 -17.08
C ASP A 429 53.41 19.90 -16.64
N HIS A 430 54.05 19.46 -15.55
CA HIS A 430 55.37 19.96 -15.16
C HIS A 430 56.44 19.71 -16.23
N LEU A 431 56.48 18.49 -16.80
CA LEU A 431 57.41 18.17 -17.90
C LEU A 431 57.14 19.01 -19.15
N ARG A 432 55.88 19.34 -19.45
CA ARG A 432 55.53 20.26 -20.55
C ARG A 432 56.06 21.66 -20.31
N THR A 433 55.94 22.17 -19.09
CA THR A 433 56.50 23.48 -18.72
C THR A 433 58.01 23.50 -18.91
N LEU A 434 58.72 22.49 -18.40
CA LEU A 434 60.19 22.38 -18.58
C LEU A 434 60.59 22.28 -20.06
N LEU A 435 59.81 21.57 -20.88
CA LEU A 435 60.07 21.48 -22.31
C LEU A 435 59.90 22.85 -23.00
N GLN A 436 58.86 23.61 -22.63
CA GLN A 436 58.62 24.94 -23.16
C GLN A 436 59.77 25.90 -22.78
N GLU A 437 60.22 25.89 -21.52
CA GLU A 437 61.36 26.67 -21.06
C GLU A 437 62.63 26.33 -21.86
N SER A 438 62.90 25.04 -22.11
CA SER A 438 64.03 24.60 -22.92
C SER A 438 63.92 25.04 -24.39
N GLU A 439 62.73 25.04 -24.97
CA GLU A 439 62.51 25.55 -26.34
C GLU A 439 62.72 27.06 -26.43
N GLU A 440 62.28 27.82 -25.42
CA GLU A 440 62.52 29.25 -25.30
C GLU A 440 64.02 29.55 -25.17
N GLU A 441 64.75 28.80 -24.33
CA GLU A 441 66.22 28.89 -24.22
C GLU A 441 66.92 28.57 -25.55
N ARG A 442 66.53 27.49 -26.23
CA ARG A 442 67.09 27.14 -27.55
C ARG A 442 66.85 28.23 -28.58
N THR A 443 65.67 28.86 -28.55
CA THR A 443 65.31 29.96 -29.46
C THR A 443 66.14 31.21 -29.16
N SER A 444 66.35 31.53 -27.88
CA SER A 444 67.23 32.60 -27.42
C SER A 444 68.68 32.39 -27.87
N LEU A 445 69.23 31.19 -27.64
CA LEU A 445 70.59 30.82 -28.06
C LEU A 445 70.74 30.86 -29.59
N ARG A 446 69.73 30.41 -30.34
CA ARG A 446 69.73 30.48 -31.81
C ARG A 446 69.75 31.92 -32.30
N THR A 447 69.02 32.81 -31.63
CA THR A 447 69.02 34.25 -31.94
C THR A 447 70.39 34.87 -31.67
N GLN A 448 71.02 34.54 -30.53
CA GLN A 448 72.39 34.99 -30.23
C GLN A 448 73.42 34.48 -31.25
N ALA A 449 73.28 33.22 -31.70
CA ALA A 449 74.16 32.67 -32.73
C ALA A 449 74.02 33.39 -34.08
N LEU A 450 72.79 33.77 -34.47
CA LEU A 450 72.55 34.56 -35.68
C LEU A 450 73.20 35.95 -35.58
N TYR A 451 73.07 36.65 -34.44
CA TYR A 451 73.75 37.93 -34.22
C TYR A 451 75.27 37.79 -34.33
N SER A 452 75.86 36.74 -33.75
CA SER A 452 77.31 36.49 -33.88
C SER A 452 77.73 36.15 -35.32
N GLN A 453 76.86 35.51 -36.09
CA GLN A 453 77.10 35.25 -37.51
C GLN A 453 77.07 36.55 -38.32
N GLU A 454 76.12 37.44 -38.09
CA GLU A 454 76.08 38.77 -38.73
C GLU A 454 77.34 39.59 -38.42
N GLU A 455 77.83 39.56 -37.17
CA GLU A 455 79.10 40.21 -36.80
C GLU A 455 80.30 39.62 -37.56
N ARG A 456 80.35 38.30 -37.73
CA ARG A 456 81.40 37.62 -38.52
C ARG A 456 81.34 38.01 -40.00
N ASP A 457 80.14 38.06 -40.58
CA ASP A 457 79.95 38.46 -41.98
C ASP A 457 80.36 39.92 -42.20
N GLN A 458 80.07 40.81 -41.25
CA GLN A 458 80.55 42.20 -41.28
C GLN A 458 82.08 42.29 -41.24
N LEU A 459 82.73 41.52 -40.36
CA LEU A 459 84.20 41.45 -40.28
C LEU A 459 84.82 40.87 -41.56
N GLN A 460 84.17 39.87 -42.17
CA GLN A 460 84.62 39.27 -43.42
C GLN A 460 84.50 40.24 -44.60
N ALA A 461 83.46 41.07 -44.63
CA ALA A 461 83.33 42.15 -45.61
C ALA A 461 84.40 43.26 -45.44
N VAL A 462 84.87 43.51 -44.21
CA VAL A 462 86.01 44.39 -43.96
C VAL A 462 87.31 43.76 -44.46
N LEU A 463 87.53 42.47 -44.16
CA LEU A 463 88.69 41.71 -44.64
C LEU A 463 88.77 41.71 -46.18
N TYR A 464 87.65 41.46 -46.86
CA TYR A 464 87.63 41.46 -48.33
C TYR A 464 88.02 42.83 -48.92
N ARG A 465 87.54 43.93 -48.33
CA ARG A 465 87.97 45.28 -48.72
C ARG A 465 89.47 45.50 -48.53
N THR A 466 90.03 45.04 -47.40
CA THR A 466 91.48 45.14 -47.18
C THR A 466 92.29 44.26 -48.13
N GLU A 467 91.76 43.12 -48.56
CA GLU A 467 92.40 42.26 -49.56
C GLU A 467 92.37 42.89 -50.96
N GLU A 468 91.26 43.51 -51.38
CA GLU A 468 91.21 44.28 -52.63
C GLU A 468 92.21 45.44 -52.63
N GLU A 469 92.32 46.18 -51.52
CA GLU A 469 93.32 47.25 -51.37
C GLU A 469 94.76 46.70 -51.46
N ARG A 470 95.04 45.56 -50.83
CA ARG A 470 96.35 44.89 -50.89
C ARG A 470 96.68 44.40 -52.29
N ASP A 471 95.70 43.84 -53.00
CA ASP A 471 95.88 43.31 -54.34
C ASP A 471 96.03 44.44 -55.37
N ALA A 472 95.32 45.56 -55.21
CA ALA A 472 95.55 46.79 -55.96
C ALA A 472 96.99 47.33 -55.75
N LEU A 473 97.47 47.35 -54.50
CA LEU A 473 98.83 47.74 -54.17
C LEU A 473 99.87 46.78 -54.77
N SER A 474 99.60 45.48 -54.73
CA SER A 474 100.47 44.44 -55.31
C SER A 474 100.51 44.48 -56.83
N ALA A 475 99.38 44.75 -57.50
CA ALA A 475 99.32 44.95 -58.95
C ALA A 475 100.14 46.18 -59.36
N HIS A 476 100.06 47.27 -58.59
CA HIS A 476 100.88 48.47 -58.81
C HIS A 476 102.38 48.14 -58.69
N LEU A 477 102.79 47.37 -57.68
CA LEU A 477 104.19 46.95 -57.49
C LEU A 477 104.67 45.99 -58.60
N ARG A 478 103.83 45.05 -59.07
CA ARG A 478 104.19 44.13 -60.18
C ARG A 478 104.33 44.86 -61.52
N ALA A 479 103.52 45.87 -61.80
CA ALA A 479 103.68 46.70 -63.00
C ALA A 479 105.06 47.40 -63.03
N VAL A 480 105.51 47.92 -61.88
CA VAL A 480 106.84 48.53 -61.72
C VAL A 480 107.96 47.50 -61.89
N ALA A 481 107.79 46.27 -61.39
CA ALA A 481 108.79 45.20 -61.51
C ALA A 481 108.91 44.62 -62.93
N ASN A 482 107.79 44.39 -63.64
CA ASN A 482 107.80 43.85 -65.00
C ASN A 482 108.39 44.83 -66.03
N GLY A 483 108.22 46.14 -65.82
CA GLY A 483 108.92 47.16 -66.62
C GLY A 483 110.45 47.10 -66.50
N LYS A 484 110.97 46.61 -65.37
CA LYS A 484 112.42 46.43 -65.14
C LYS A 484 112.94 45.08 -65.67
N VAL A 485 112.17 44.00 -65.57
CA VAL A 485 112.59 42.63 -65.98
C VAL A 485 112.57 42.45 -67.50
N MET A 486 111.61 43.05 -68.23
CA MET A 486 111.61 42.99 -69.71
C MET A 486 112.83 43.69 -70.35
N ARG A 487 113.46 44.65 -69.66
CA ARG A 487 114.74 45.24 -70.11
C ARG A 487 115.92 44.27 -69.97
N LEU A 488 115.87 43.32 -69.03
CA LEU A 488 117.00 42.44 -68.71
C LEU A 488 116.99 41.13 -69.51
N LEU A 489 115.83 40.56 -69.85
CA LEU A 489 115.78 39.25 -70.52
C LEU A 489 116.04 39.27 -72.03
N ASN A 490 115.84 40.41 -72.71
CA ASN A 490 116.27 40.57 -74.11
C ASN A 490 117.79 40.43 -74.29
N LEU A 491 118.59 40.43 -73.21
CA LEU A 491 120.05 40.32 -73.27
C LEU A 491 120.58 38.87 -73.26
N LEU A 492 119.78 37.82 -73.02
CA LEU A 492 120.29 36.46 -72.72
C LEU A 492 119.88 35.33 -73.70
N SER A 493 119.20 35.63 -74.81
CA SER A 493 118.75 34.62 -75.78
C SER A 493 119.74 34.36 -76.94
N SER A 494 120.57 33.30 -76.85
CA SER A 494 121.10 32.55 -78.02
C SER A 494 121.94 31.31 -77.63
N PRO A 495 122.08 30.27 -78.49
CA PRO A 495 121.67 28.88 -78.18
C PRO A 495 122.81 27.84 -78.30
N PHE A 496 122.53 26.53 -78.11
CA PHE A 496 123.05 25.32 -78.83
C PHE A 496 122.86 24.04 -77.96
N ARG A 497 121.85 23.17 -78.16
CA ARG A 497 121.78 21.88 -78.93
C ARG A 497 123.01 20.95 -78.76
N ILE A 498 122.89 19.66 -78.39
CA ILE A 498 122.51 18.48 -79.23
C ILE A 498 122.22 17.21 -78.36
N LYS A 499 121.39 16.28 -78.91
CA LYS A 499 120.96 14.93 -78.47
C LYS A 499 122.06 13.83 -78.47
N ALA A 500 121.87 12.80 -77.64
CA ALA A 500 121.76 11.39 -78.06
C ALA A 500 120.77 10.67 -77.14
#